data_AF-A0A6G2VU88-F1
#
_entry.id   AF-A0A6G2VU88-F1
#
_cell.length_a   1.000
_cell.length_b   1.000
_cell.length_c   1.000
_cell.angle_alpha   90.00
_cell.angle_beta   90.00
_cell.angle_gamma   90.00
#
_symmetry.space_group_name_H-M   'P 1'
#
loop_
_entity.id
_entity.type
_entity.pdbx_description
1 polymer ?
#
loop_
_entity_poly.entity_id
_entity_poly.type
_entity_poly.pdbx_seq_one_letter_code
_entity_poly.pdbx_strand_id
1 'polypeptide(L)'
;EGPSATYNIPMALRLTGELDREALRLALTDLVMRHESLRTVYPVHENSPHQHVLPGGPVELPLTDTTERDVTRLLHAEASRTFDLSGEPPFAVRLFRLGRQAHVLSLVIHHIASDGWSN
;
A
#
# COMPACT_ATOMS: atom_id res chain seq x y z
N GLU A 1 -9.50 16.15 -12.59
CA GLU A 1 -9.27 14.83 -13.22
C GLU A 1 -9.57 13.76 -12.19
N GLY A 2 -10.13 12.62 -12.60
CA GLY A 2 -10.55 11.55 -11.68
C GLY A 2 -9.37 10.69 -11.19
N PRO A 3 -9.61 9.76 -10.25
CA PRO A 3 -8.60 8.82 -9.77
C PRO A 3 -7.95 8.05 -10.92
N SER A 4 -6.61 8.03 -10.97
CA SER A 4 -5.84 7.33 -12.01
C SER A 4 -4.70 6.52 -11.38
N ALA A 5 -4.39 5.35 -11.96
CA ALA A 5 -3.29 4.50 -11.54
C ALA A 5 -1.93 4.93 -12.12
N THR A 6 -1.89 5.93 -13.01
CA THR A 6 -0.66 6.40 -13.68
C THR A 6 0.43 6.82 -12.69
N TYR A 7 0.05 7.28 -11.50
CA TYR A 7 0.95 7.79 -10.47
C TYR A 7 1.19 6.79 -9.34
N ASN A 8 0.96 5.50 -9.58
CA ASN A 8 1.32 4.48 -8.59
C ASN A 8 2.79 4.08 -8.71
N ILE A 9 3.41 3.85 -7.56
CA ILE A 9 4.71 3.22 -7.40
C ILE A 9 4.47 1.83 -6.78
N PRO A 10 4.21 0.80 -7.60
CA PRO A 10 4.01 -0.56 -7.10
C PRO A 10 5.35 -1.22 -6.77
N MET A 11 5.39 -1.92 -5.65
CA MET A 11 6.50 -2.78 -5.24
C MET A 11 5.98 -4.17 -4.86
N ALA A 12 6.76 -5.20 -5.17
CA ALA A 12 6.47 -6.57 -4.79
C ALA A 12 7.70 -7.19 -4.14
N LEU A 13 7.57 -7.69 -2.92
CA LEU A 13 8.63 -8.38 -2.20
C LEU A 13 8.28 -9.85 -2.05
N ARG A 14 9.16 -10.73 -2.53
CA ARG A 14 9.04 -12.17 -2.26
C ARG A 14 9.66 -12.48 -0.90
N LEU A 15 8.87 -13.11 -0.03
CA LEU A 15 9.27 -13.51 1.32
C LEU A 15 9.28 -15.04 1.38
N THR A 16 10.43 -15.62 1.75
CA THR A 16 10.62 -17.06 1.89
C THR A 16 10.89 -17.43 3.34
N GLY A 17 10.37 -18.58 3.77
CA GLY A 17 10.43 -19.03 5.16
C GLY A 17 9.12 -18.84 5.92
N GLU A 18 9.14 -19.19 7.21
CA GLU A 18 8.03 -18.93 8.13
C GLU A 18 7.82 -17.41 8.26
N LEU A 19 6.58 -16.96 8.12
CA LEU A 19 6.24 -15.54 8.19
C LEU A 19 5.37 -15.28 9.42
N ASP A 20 5.89 -14.49 10.36
CA ASP A 20 5.07 -13.88 11.40
C ASP A 20 4.28 -12.70 10.79
N ARG A 21 3.02 -12.98 10.43
CA ARG A 21 2.13 -11.99 9.81
C ARG A 21 1.81 -10.84 10.76
N GLU A 22 1.73 -11.08 12.06
CA GLU A 22 1.39 -10.03 13.02
C GLU A 22 2.59 -9.09 13.21
N ALA A 23 3.80 -9.63 13.31
CA ALA A 23 5.01 -8.82 13.34
C ALA A 23 5.15 -7.95 12.07
N LEU A 24 4.86 -8.51 10.88
CA LEU A 24 4.86 -7.74 9.63
C LEU A 24 3.79 -6.62 9.65
N ARG A 25 2.58 -6.92 10.13
CA ARG A 25 1.49 -5.94 10.26
C ARG A 25 1.86 -4.80 11.22
N LEU A 26 2.52 -5.10 12.33
CA LEU A 26 3.01 -4.10 13.29
C LEU A 26 4.13 -3.26 12.66
N ALA A 27 5.08 -3.87 11.96
CA ALA A 27 6.14 -3.12 11.27
C ALA A 27 5.58 -2.16 10.20
N LEU A 28 4.57 -2.59 9.44
CA LEU A 28 3.86 -1.72 8.48
C LEU A 28 3.09 -0.60 9.19
N THR A 29 2.51 -0.89 10.35
CA THR A 29 1.86 0.13 11.20
C THR A 29 2.88 1.16 11.66
N ASP A 30 4.04 0.74 12.16
CA ASP A 30 5.11 1.64 12.60
C ASP A 30 5.64 2.50 11.44
N LEU A 31 5.76 1.93 10.24
CA LEU A 31 6.13 2.68 9.02
C LEU A 31 5.12 3.79 8.72
N VAL A 32 3.82 3.48 8.68
CA VAL A 32 2.78 4.49 8.41
C VAL A 32 2.67 5.52 9.54
N MET A 33 2.86 5.12 10.79
CA MET A 33 2.91 6.02 11.94
C MET A 33 4.08 7.00 11.83
N ARG A 34 5.26 6.51 11.43
CA ARG A 34 6.48 7.30 11.30
C ARG A 34 6.44 8.29 10.14
N HIS A 35 5.82 7.93 9.02
CA HIS A 35 5.81 8.73 7.80
C HIS A 35 4.43 9.36 7.55
N GLU A 36 4.29 10.64 7.90
CA GLU A 36 3.03 11.39 7.75
C GLU A 36 2.49 11.35 6.31
N SER A 37 3.38 11.40 5.31
CA SER A 37 3.01 11.36 3.89
C SER A 37 2.21 10.12 3.51
N LEU A 38 2.43 8.97 4.17
CA LEU A 38 1.68 7.73 3.94
C LEU A 38 0.26 7.75 4.52
N ARG A 39 -0.06 8.75 5.35
CA ARG A 39 -1.39 8.96 5.95
C ARG A 39 -1.97 10.34 5.65
N THR A 40 -1.41 11.07 4.67
CA THR A 40 -1.93 12.38 4.23
C THR A 40 -2.94 12.22 3.10
N VAL A 41 -4.12 12.79 3.29
CA VAL A 41 -5.15 12.95 2.26
C VAL A 41 -5.17 14.40 1.75
N TYR A 42 -5.82 14.61 0.62
CA TYR A 42 -5.85 15.84 -0.17
C TYR A 42 -7.29 16.26 -0.51
N PRO A 43 -8.15 16.51 0.49
CA PRO A 43 -9.50 17.00 0.25
C PRO A 43 -9.49 18.40 -0.38
N VAL A 44 -10.52 18.68 -1.17
CA VAL A 44 -10.73 20.01 -1.75
C VAL A 44 -11.67 20.80 -0.84
N HIS A 45 -11.23 21.98 -0.40
CA HIS A 45 -12.04 22.94 0.35
C HIS A 45 -12.01 24.28 -0.40
N GLU A 46 -13.18 24.89 -0.63
CA GLU A 46 -13.29 26.17 -1.37
C GLU A 46 -12.50 26.20 -2.71
N ASN A 47 -12.55 25.10 -3.47
CA ASN A 47 -11.81 24.89 -4.72
C ASN A 47 -10.28 24.85 -4.60
N SER A 48 -9.72 24.69 -3.39
CA SER A 48 -8.29 24.52 -3.16
C SER A 48 -7.97 23.19 -2.48
N PRO A 49 -7.09 22.34 -3.03
CA PRO A 49 -6.63 21.14 -2.35
C PRO A 49 -5.71 21.52 -1.19
N HIS A 50 -5.89 20.88 -0.04
CA HIS A 50 -4.98 21.02 1.10
C HIS A 50 -4.57 19.67 1.65
N GLN A 51 -3.39 19.61 2.24
CA GLN A 51 -2.92 18.40 2.91
C GLN A 51 -3.60 18.27 4.28
N HIS A 52 -4.19 17.11 4.53
CA HIS A 52 -4.73 16.75 5.82
C HIS A 52 -4.13 15.42 6.25
N VAL A 53 -3.29 15.47 7.28
CA VAL A 53 -2.66 14.28 7.83
C VAL A 53 -3.67 13.57 8.75
N LEU A 54 -4.10 12.36 8.36
CA LEU A 54 -5.00 11.56 9.19
C LEU A 54 -4.28 11.07 10.45
N PRO A 55 -4.99 10.88 11.58
CA PRO A 55 -4.41 10.18 12.72
C PRO A 55 -3.97 8.77 12.28
N GLY A 56 -2.81 8.35 12.75
CA GLY A 56 -2.34 7.01 12.44
C GLY A 56 -3.13 5.94 13.19
N GLY A 57 -3.02 4.70 12.73
CA GLY A 57 -3.76 3.56 13.26
C GLY A 57 -3.21 2.24 12.72
N PRO A 58 -3.73 1.10 13.21
CA PRO A 58 -3.28 -0.20 12.77
C PRO A 58 -3.48 -0.35 11.25
N VAL A 59 -2.41 -0.71 10.55
CA VAL A 59 -2.49 -1.07 9.13
C VAL A 59 -3.16 -2.44 9.01
N GLU A 60 -4.16 -2.52 8.15
CA GLU A 60 -4.74 -3.78 7.69
C GLU A 60 -3.74 -4.50 6.79
N LEU A 61 -3.59 -5.82 6.97
CA LEU A 61 -2.75 -6.65 6.09
C LEU A 61 -3.59 -7.81 5.52
N PRO A 62 -4.45 -7.55 4.51
CA PRO A 62 -5.27 -8.58 3.90
C PRO A 62 -4.40 -9.72 3.36
N LEU A 63 -4.79 -10.95 3.67
CA LEU A 63 -4.13 -12.17 3.19
C LEU A 63 -4.98 -12.82 2.11
N THR A 64 -4.35 -13.21 1.01
CA THR A 64 -5.02 -13.95 -0.07
C THR A 64 -4.19 -15.16 -0.46
N ASP A 65 -4.81 -16.34 -0.38
CA ASP A 65 -4.21 -17.57 -0.90
C ASP A 65 -4.24 -17.57 -2.42
N THR A 66 -3.11 -17.90 -3.04
CA THR A 66 -2.99 -17.94 -4.51
C THR A 66 -1.87 -18.88 -4.96
N THR A 67 -1.64 -18.96 -6.26
CA THR A 67 -0.59 -19.79 -6.86
C THR A 67 0.49 -18.94 -7.51
N GLU A 68 1.67 -19.53 -7.75
CA GLU A 68 2.75 -18.88 -8.53
C GLU A 68 2.28 -18.41 -9.91
N ARG A 69 1.31 -19.11 -10.50
CA ARG A 69 0.74 -18.76 -11.81
C ARG A 69 -0.13 -17.51 -11.74
N ASP A 70 -0.89 -17.34 -10.67
CA ASP A 70 -1.91 -16.30 -10.54
C ASP A 70 -1.40 -15.02 -9.88
N VAL A 71 -0.33 -15.11 -9.08
CA VAL A 71 0.18 -13.97 -8.29
C VAL A 71 0.56 -12.78 -9.16
N THR A 72 1.16 -13.00 -10.33
CA THR A 72 1.52 -11.91 -11.25
C THR A 72 0.31 -11.11 -11.70
N ARG A 73 -0.80 -11.79 -12.04
CA ARG A 73 -2.06 -11.13 -12.42
C ARG A 73 -2.64 -10.33 -11.26
N LEU A 74 -2.56 -10.86 -10.04
CA LEU A 74 -3.05 -10.18 -8.85
C LEU A 74 -2.18 -8.94 -8.52
N LEU A 75 -0.86 -9.03 -8.66
CA LEU A 75 0.04 -7.89 -8.49
C LEU A 75 -0.25 -6.78 -9.50
N HIS A 76 -0.55 -7.13 -10.76
CA HIS A 76 -0.98 -6.14 -11.75
C HIS A 76 -2.30 -5.47 -11.36
N ALA A 77 -3.24 -6.22 -10.78
CA ALA A 77 -4.50 -5.65 -10.31
C ALA A 77 -4.28 -4.67 -9.15
N GLU A 78 -3.42 -5.02 -8.17
CA GLU A 78 -3.05 -4.11 -7.08
C GLU A 78 -2.33 -2.87 -7.61
N ALA A 79 -1.38 -3.03 -8.52
CA ALA A 79 -0.66 -1.91 -9.14
C ALA A 79 -1.58 -0.96 -9.92
N SER A 80 -2.68 -1.46 -10.47
CA SER A 80 -3.65 -0.67 -11.23
C SER A 80 -4.75 -0.03 -10.36
N ARG A 81 -4.66 -0.16 -9.03
CA ARG A 81 -5.63 0.47 -8.13
C ARG A 81 -5.66 1.98 -8.32
N THR A 82 -6.80 2.59 -8.06
CA THR A 82 -6.92 4.04 -7.99
C THR A 82 -7.10 4.46 -6.55
N PHE A 83 -6.40 5.51 -6.12
CA PHE A 83 -6.58 6.11 -4.81
C PHE A 83 -7.55 7.29 -4.90
N ASP A 84 -8.58 7.31 -4.07
CA ASP A 84 -9.37 8.53 -3.84
C ASP A 84 -8.66 9.40 -2.79
N LEU A 85 -7.69 10.18 -3.25
CA LEU A 85 -6.86 10.99 -2.37
C LEU A 85 -7.66 12.01 -1.53
N SER A 86 -8.95 12.24 -1.76
CA SER A 86 -9.75 13.12 -0.91
C SER A 86 -10.00 12.55 0.50
N GLY A 87 -9.94 11.23 0.66
CA GLY A 87 -10.17 10.54 1.94
C GLY A 87 -9.42 9.22 2.12
N GLU A 88 -8.81 8.68 1.06
CA GLU A 88 -7.99 7.47 1.09
C GLU A 88 -6.49 7.84 1.15
N PRO A 89 -5.75 7.34 2.16
CA PRO A 89 -4.31 7.48 2.20
C PRO A 89 -3.61 6.93 0.95
N PRO A 90 -2.50 7.55 0.50
CA PRO A 90 -1.74 7.18 -0.69
C PRO A 90 -0.87 5.93 -0.50
N PHE A 91 -1.32 4.98 0.31
CA PHE A 91 -0.58 3.78 0.69
C PHE A 91 -1.51 2.57 0.77
N ALA A 92 -1.11 1.47 0.16
CA ALA A 92 -1.82 0.21 0.23
C ALA A 92 -0.88 -0.98 0.33
N VAL A 93 -1.35 -2.01 1.01
CA VAL A 93 -0.61 -3.25 1.22
C VAL A 93 -1.53 -4.48 1.12
N ARG A 94 -1.01 -5.56 0.54
CA ARG A 94 -1.64 -6.88 0.52
C ARG A 94 -0.60 -7.98 0.58
N LEU A 95 -0.89 -9.05 1.30
CA LEU A 95 -0.05 -10.23 1.37
C LEU A 95 -0.69 -11.39 0.59
N PHE A 96 0.09 -11.99 -0.31
CA PHE A 96 -0.28 -13.21 -1.03
C PHE A 96 0.47 -14.40 -0.45
N ARG A 97 -0.23 -15.50 -0.16
CA ARG A 97 0.37 -16.76 0.28
C ARG A 97 0.35 -17.77 -0.87
N LEU A 98 1.53 -18.26 -1.22
CA LEU A 98 1.76 -19.22 -2.32
C LEU A 98 1.99 -20.64 -1.77
N GLY A 99 2.35 -20.73 -0.50
CA GLY A 99 2.54 -21.96 0.25
C GLY A 99 2.90 -21.66 1.70
N ARG A 100 3.18 -22.68 2.51
CA ARG A 100 3.47 -22.51 3.94
C ARG A 100 4.64 -21.55 4.21
N GLN A 101 5.64 -21.53 3.34
CA GLN A 101 6.87 -20.75 3.49
C GLN A 101 7.16 -19.85 2.29
N ALA A 102 6.14 -19.49 1.52
CA ALA A 102 6.28 -18.67 0.32
C ALA A 102 5.17 -17.64 0.26
N HIS A 103 5.56 -16.37 0.28
CA HIS A 103 4.64 -15.24 0.27
C HIS A 103 5.14 -14.14 -0.68
N VAL A 104 4.22 -13.30 -1.15
CA VAL A 104 4.53 -12.07 -1.86
C VAL A 104 3.78 -10.92 -1.20
N LEU A 105 4.53 -9.93 -0.71
CA LEU A 105 3.98 -8.68 -0.20
C LEU A 105 3.88 -7.68 -1.35
N SER A 106 2.67 -7.21 -1.64
CA SER A 106 2.42 -6.09 -2.54
C SER A 106 2.29 -4.81 -1.74
N LEU A 107 3.03 -3.78 -2.14
CA LEU A 107 2.93 -2.42 -1.64
C LEU A 107 2.64 -1.52 -2.83
N VAL A 108 1.71 -0.59 -2.69
CA VAL A 108 1.43 0.42 -3.71
C VAL A 108 1.37 1.77 -3.03
N ILE A 109 2.24 2.68 -3.47
CA ILE A 109 2.32 4.04 -2.94
C ILE A 109 1.97 5.00 -4.07
N HIS A 110 1.10 5.97 -3.83
CA HIS A 110 0.88 7.03 -4.80
C HIS A 110 2.07 8.00 -4.80
N HIS A 111 2.54 8.41 -5.97
CA HIS A 111 3.75 9.22 -6.18
C HIS A 111 3.68 10.62 -5.52
N ILE A 112 2.50 11.01 -5.04
CA ILE A 112 2.30 12.22 -4.23
C ILE A 112 2.93 12.11 -2.83
N ALA A 113 3.09 10.88 -2.32
CA ALA A 113 3.61 10.59 -0.99
C ALA A 113 5.05 10.08 -0.97
N SER A 114 5.57 9.67 -2.13
CA SER A 114 6.92 9.17 -2.32
C SER A 114 7.34 9.41 -3.76
N ASP A 115 8.60 9.77 -4.00
CA ASP A 115 9.14 9.96 -5.34
C ASP A 115 9.88 8.72 -5.88
N GLY A 116 9.80 7.60 -5.15
CA GLY A 116 10.50 6.36 -5.52
C GLY A 116 12.00 6.38 -5.20
N TRP A 117 12.52 7.47 -4.65
CA TRP A 117 13.83 7.53 -4.02
C TRP A 117 13.70 7.31 -2.51
N SER A 118 14.73 6.70 -1.93
CA SER A 118 14.83 6.17 -0.57
C SER A 118 14.01 6.92 0.51
N ASN A 119 13.12 6.19 1.17
CA ASN A 119 12.68 6.45 2.56
C ASN A 119 12.86 5.17 3.38
#